data_AF-A0ABD3PVB6-F1
#
_entry.id   AF-A0ABD3PVB6-F1
#
_cell.length_a   1.000
_cell.length_b   1.000
_cell.length_c   1.000
_cell.angle_alpha   90.00
_cell.angle_beta   90.00
_cell.angle_gamma   90.00
#
_symmetry.space_group_name_H-M   'P 1'
#
loop_
_entity.id
_entity.type
_entity.pdbx_description
1 polymer ?
#
loop_
_entity_poly.entity_id
_entity_poly.type
_entity_poly.pdbx_seq_one_letter_code
_entity_poly.pdbx_strand_id
1 'polypeptide(L)' 'MQSVWDNRFLGDSGNKALVTLDGTDMPVEMKFAKEFMSHKFMGNGLKYEVGVCIATGHIVWVHGPS' A
#
# COMPACT_ATOMS: atom_id res chain seq x y z
N MET A 1 -6.86 9.30 -8.20
CA MET A 1 -6.97 9.07 -6.75
C MET A 1 -5.78 9.75 -6.10
N GLN A 2 -5.98 10.75 -5.25
CA GLN A 2 -4.89 11.51 -4.61
C GLN A 2 -4.73 11.03 -3.17
N SER A 3 -3.59 10.41 -2.85
CA SER A 3 -3.24 10.02 -1.48
C SER A 3 -2.83 11.27 -0.69
N VAL A 4 -3.80 11.91 -0.02
CA VAL A 4 -3.54 13.08 0.83
C VAL A 4 -3.25 12.57 2.23
N TRP A 5 -2.00 12.70 2.68
CA TRP A 5 -1.55 12.16 3.97
C TRP A 5 -2.36 12.69 5.17
N ASP A 6 -2.82 13.94 5.09
CA ASP A 6 -3.59 14.59 6.16
C ASP A 6 -5.02 14.04 6.30
N ASN A 7 -5.52 13.31 5.31
CA ASN A 7 -6.81 12.63 5.41
C ASN A 7 -6.83 11.54 6.50
N ARG A 8 -5.69 11.17 7.08
CA ARG A 8 -5.61 10.26 8.24
C ARG A 8 -6.28 10.81 9.51
N PHE A 9 -6.51 12.12 9.58
CA PHE A 9 -7.17 12.78 10.72
C PHE A 9 -8.68 12.97 10.51
N LEU A 10 -9.22 12.68 9.32
CA LEU A 10 -10.65 12.84 9.06
C LEU A 10 -11.45 11.88 9.93
N GLY A 11 -12.34 12.43 10.77
CA GLY A 11 -13.16 11.64 11.69
C GLY A 11 -12.40 11.05 12.87
N ASP A 12 -11.16 11.49 13.13
CA ASP A 12 -10.42 11.04 14.31
C ASP A 12 -11.03 11.60 15.61
N SER A 13 -11.06 10.76 16.64
CA SER A 13 -11.58 11.06 17.97
C SER A 13 -10.46 11.06 19.03
N GLY A 14 -9.22 11.36 18.63
CA GLY A 14 -8.05 11.28 19.50
C GLY A 14 -7.42 9.89 19.57
N ASN A 15 -7.50 9.11 18.49
CA ASN A 15 -6.91 7.78 18.44
C ASN A 15 -5.37 7.87 18.40
N LYS A 16 -4.71 6.94 19.11
CA LYS A 16 -3.24 6.86 19.12
C LYS A 16 -2.66 6.31 17.81
N ALA A 17 -3.47 5.57 17.05
CA ALA A 17 -3.11 5.01 15.75
C ALA A 17 -4.18 5.40 14.73
N LEU A 18 -3.73 5.95 13.60
CA LEU A 18 -4.61 6.54 12.58
C LEU A 18 -4.58 5.79 11.25
N VAL A 19 -3.50 5.04 11.01
CA VAL A 19 -3.19 4.40 9.73
C VAL A 19 -2.74 2.98 9.97
N THR A 20 -3.22 2.05 9.15
CA THR A 20 -2.64 0.71 8.99
C THR A 20 -1.81 0.67 7.71
N LEU A 21 -0.68 -0.02 7.75
CA LEU A 21 0.16 -0.29 6.59
C LEU A 21 -0.05 -1.74 6.17
N ASP A 22 -0.28 -1.95 4.88
CA ASP A 22 -0.37 -3.28 4.29
C ASP A 22 0.56 -3.41 3.08
N GLY A 23 1.21 -4.56 2.96
CA GLY A 23 2.08 -4.91 1.84
C GLY A 23 1.28 -5.63 0.77
N THR A 24 1.27 -5.09 -0.45
CA THR A 24 0.52 -5.67 -1.56
C THR A 24 1.44 -6.00 -2.73
N ASP A 25 1.39 -7.25 -3.19
CA ASP A 25 1.99 -7.67 -4.44
C ASP A 25 0.98 -7.47 -5.59
N MET A 26 1.40 -6.79 -6.66
CA MET A 26 0.64 -6.61 -7.90
C MET A 26 1.34 -7.35 -9.05
N PRO A 27 0.66 -8.21 -9.81
CA PRO A 27 1.27 -8.95 -10.90
C PRO A 27 1.65 -8.00 -12.04
N VAL A 28 2.77 -8.24 -12.70
CA VAL A 28 3.20 -7.42 -13.84
C VAL A 28 3.62 -8.26 -15.03
N GLU A 29 3.22 -7.81 -16.22
CA GLU A 29 3.60 -8.43 -17.49
C GLU A 29 4.96 -7.89 -17.95
N MET A 30 6.04 -8.50 -17.45
CA MET A 30 7.41 -8.21 -17.90
C MET A 30 8.22 -9.50 -18.01
N LYS A 31 9.40 -9.44 -18.65
CA LYS A 31 10.35 -10.57 -18.66
C LYS A 31 10.73 -10.94 -17.24
N PHE A 32 10.85 -12.24 -16.95
CA PHE A 32 11.21 -12.71 -15.61
C PHE A 32 12.48 -12.02 -15.10
N ALA A 33 12.35 -11.41 -13.94
CA ALA A 33 13.45 -10.74 -13.26
C ALA A 33 13.39 -11.14 -11.79
N LYS A 34 14.49 -11.70 -11.28
CA LYS A 34 14.55 -12.27 -9.94
C LYS A 34 14.21 -11.23 -8.84
N GLU A 35 14.53 -9.97 -9.09
CA GLU A 35 14.24 -8.82 -8.22
C GLU A 35 12.72 -8.63 -8.02
N PHE A 36 11.92 -8.90 -9.05
CA PHE A 36 10.47 -8.80 -9.00
C PHE A 36 9.80 -10.14 -8.69
N MET A 37 10.53 -11.15 -8.23
CA MET A 37 9.93 -12.44 -7.91
C MET A 37 8.98 -12.30 -6.72
N SER A 38 7.70 -12.58 -6.98
CA SER A 38 6.67 -12.69 -5.96
C SER A 38 6.26 -14.15 -5.80
N HIS A 39 6.38 -14.67 -4.58
CA HIS A 39 5.94 -16.01 -4.24
C HIS A 39 4.43 -16.19 -4.44
N LYS A 40 3.65 -15.11 -4.31
CA LYS A 40 2.18 -15.12 -4.48
C LYS A 40 1.76 -15.47 -5.90
N PHE A 41 2.52 -15.01 -6.89
CA PHE A 41 2.19 -15.21 -8.31
C PHE A 41 3.07 -16.26 -8.99
N MET A 42 4.06 -16.80 -8.28
CA MET A 42 5.11 -17.66 -8.85
C MET A 42 5.74 -17.02 -10.10
N GLY A 43 5.89 -15.70 -10.08
CA GLY A 43 6.21 -14.88 -11.25
C GLY A 43 6.54 -13.44 -10.84
N ASN A 44 6.56 -12.54 -11.81
CA ASN A 44 6.90 -11.14 -11.53
C ASN A 44 5.74 -10.42 -10.85
N GLY A 45 6.03 -9.71 -9.76
CA GLY A 45 5.12 -8.81 -9.08
C GLY A 45 5.85 -7.63 -8.45
N LEU A 46 5.20 -6.47 -8.51
CA LEU A 46 5.65 -5.27 -7.80
C LEU A 46 5.06 -5.26 -6.40
N LYS A 47 5.91 -4.99 -5.42
CA LYS A 47 5.53 -4.89 -4.01
C LYS A 47 5.30 -3.42 -3.69
N TYR A 48 4.15 -3.12 -3.11
CA TYR A 48 3.82 -1.78 -2.66
C TYR A 48 3.44 -1.83 -1.19
N GLU A 49 3.74 -0.76 -0.47
CA GLU A 49 3.14 -0.52 0.84
C GLU A 49 2.00 0.48 0.68
N VAL A 50 0.84 0.17 1.25
CA VAL A 50 -0.36 1.01 1.18
C VAL A 50 -0.74 1.39 2.60
N GLY A 51 -0.82 2.70 2.85
CA GLY A 51 -1.33 3.27 4.09
C GLY A 51 -2.81 3.59 3.96
N VAL A 52 -3.61 2.96 4.82
CA VAL A 52 -5.06 3.14 4.87
C VAL A 52 -5.46 3.77 6.21
N CYS A 53 -6.22 4.86 6.17
CA CYS A 53 -6.79 5.45 7.37
C CYS A 53 -7.77 4.47 8.02
N ILE A 54 -7.56 4.15 9.30
CA ILE A 54 -8.37 3.15 10.01
C ILE A 54 -9.82 3.62 10.18
N ALA A 55 -10.03 4.91 10.42
CA ALA A 55 -11.37 5.46 10.67
C ALA A 55 -12.24 5.53 9.41
N THR A 56 -11.64 5.89 8.27
CA THR A 56 -12.39 6.20 7.03
C THR A 56 -12.19 5.18 5.91
N GLY A 57 -11.15 4.35 5.98
CA GLY A 57 -10.76 3.46 4.88
C GLY A 57 -10.09 4.18 3.70
N HIS A 58 -9.80 5.49 3.80
CA HIS A 58 -9.13 6.21 2.72
C HIS A 58 -7.68 5.76 2.56
N ILE A 59 -7.23 5.61 1.31
CA ILE A 59 -5.80 5.47 0.99
C ILE A 59 -5.16 6.85 1.20
N VAL A 60 -4.28 6.95 2.20
CA VAL A 60 -3.62 8.19 2.60
C VAL A 60 -2.15 8.24 2.20
N TRP A 61 -1.57 7.07 1.87
CA TRP A 61 -0.17 6.94 1.49
C TRP A 61 0.04 5.70 0.62
N VAL A 62 0.97 5.80 -0.32
CA VAL A 62 1.43 4.68 -1.14
C VAL A 62 2.93 4.83 -1.32
N HIS A 63 3.68 3.76 -1.08
CA HIS A 63 5.11 3.67 -1.41
C HIS A 63 5.34 2.68 -2.54
N GLY A 64 6.08 3.16 -3.54
CA GLY A 64 6.40 2.43 -4.76
C GLY A 64 7.38 1.28 -4.54
N PRO A 65 7.64 0.51 -5.60
CA PRO A 65 8.41 -0.71 -5.51
C PRO A 65 9.83 -0.47 -4.97
N SER A 66 10.18 -1.26 -3.96
CA SER A 66 11.55 -1.51 -3.48
C SER A 66 12.10 -2.81 -4.04
#